data_AF-A0A9P0G9Z1-F1
#
_entry.id   AF-A0A9P0G9Z1-F1
#
_cell.length_a   1.000
_cell.length_b   1.000
_cell.length_c   1.000
_cell.angle_alpha   90.00
_cell.angle_beta   90.00
_cell.angle_gamma   90.00
#
_symmetry.space_group_name_H-M   'P 1'
#
loop_
_entity.id
_entity.type
_entity.pdbx_description
1 polymer ?
#
loop_
_entity_poly.entity_id
_entity_poly.type
_entity_poly.pdbx_seq_one_letter_code
_entity_poly.pdbx_strand_id
1 'polypeptide(L)'
;MNVTYFITILFVYLLKQADCIKCYECFVVSHPDIAVDKSAHRLCKDFDYSSGFVRECKNSTFCTKSIIKTNMLGPKIEVERGCAKQIYSFMSYKNNQWYNEYKIIEDAYKDGCYNLNNQKRSVSVENCYCKSDLCNSSLTLIPHLYSYLWIIIFFINI
;
A
#
# COMPACT_ATOMS: atom_id res chain seq x y z
N MET A 1 35.88 -25.68 -7.78
CA MET A 1 35.46 -24.41 -7.16
C MET A 1 34.17 -23.80 -7.74
N ASN A 2 33.63 -24.22 -8.89
CA ASN A 2 32.45 -23.54 -9.49
C ASN A 2 31.09 -24.12 -9.10
N VAL A 3 31.01 -25.43 -8.78
CA VAL A 3 29.73 -26.11 -8.54
C VAL A 3 29.13 -25.73 -7.19
N THR A 4 29.96 -25.58 -6.16
CA THR A 4 29.51 -25.14 -4.83
C THR A 4 28.95 -23.72 -4.84
N TYR A 5 29.58 -22.80 -5.58
CA TYR A 5 29.07 -21.43 -5.76
C TYR A 5 27.70 -21.40 -6.47
N PHE A 6 27.53 -22.23 -7.51
CA PHE A 6 26.25 -22.34 -8.20
C PHE A 6 25.13 -22.86 -7.29
N ILE A 7 25.43 -23.86 -6.46
CA ILE A 7 24.48 -24.42 -5.49
C ILE A 7 24.13 -23.37 -4.41
N THR A 8 25.12 -22.62 -3.90
CA THR A 8 24.84 -21.56 -2.92
C THR A 8 24.01 -20.43 -3.50
N ILE A 9 24.26 -20.01 -4.75
CA ILE A 9 23.47 -18.98 -5.41
C ILE A 9 22.03 -19.47 -5.62
N LEU A 10 21.85 -20.70 -6.14
CA LEU A 10 20.53 -21.30 -6.34
C LEU A 10 19.75 -21.42 -5.02
N PHE A 11 20.42 -21.81 -3.93
CA PHE A 11 19.82 -21.91 -2.59
C PHE A 11 19.40 -20.54 -2.03
N VAL A 12 20.20 -19.49 -2.23
CA VAL A 12 19.83 -18.10 -1.85
C VAL A 12 18.64 -17.58 -2.67
N TYR A 13 18.54 -17.93 -3.96
CA TYR A 13 17.37 -17.59 -4.78
C TYR A 13 16.09 -18.31 -4.31
N LEU A 14 16.22 -19.58 -3.87
CA LEU A 14 15.10 -20.36 -3.33
C LEU A 14 14.67 -19.90 -1.93
N LEU A 15 15.57 -19.26 -1.18
CA LEU A 15 15.30 -18.65 0.12
C LEU A 15 14.73 -17.23 0.05
N LYS A 16 14.33 -16.73 -1.14
CA LYS A 16 13.53 -15.50 -1.20
C LYS A 16 12.21 -15.75 -0.47
N GLN A 17 12.18 -15.38 0.81
CA GLN A 17 10.97 -15.30 1.60
C GLN A 17 10.01 -14.36 0.89
N ALA A 18 8.75 -14.78 0.81
CA ALA A 18 7.67 -13.93 0.34
C ALA A 18 7.42 -12.85 1.39
N ASP A 19 8.32 -11.87 1.46
CA ASP A 19 8.16 -10.73 2.35
C ASP A 19 6.93 -9.94 1.91
N CYS A 20 6.04 -9.70 2.86
CA CYS A 20 4.86 -8.86 2.64
C CYS A 20 5.33 -7.40 2.52
N ILE A 21 4.73 -6.65 1.60
CA ILE A 21 5.04 -5.23 1.42
C ILE A 21 4.82 -4.46 2.73
N LYS A 22 5.74 -3.56 3.04
CA LYS A 22 5.64 -2.65 4.20
C LYS A 22 5.10 -1.31 3.75
N CYS A 23 4.12 -0.76 4.45
CA CYS A 23 3.52 0.53 4.12
C CYS A 23 3.47 1.43 5.35
N TYR A 24 3.44 2.74 5.13
CA TYR A 24 3.01 3.65 6.18
C TYR A 24 1.50 3.52 6.39
N GLU A 25 1.06 3.55 7.64
CA GLU A 25 -0.33 3.49 8.03
C GLU A 25 -0.65 4.57 9.04
N CYS A 26 -1.66 5.38 8.73
CA CYS A 26 -2.24 6.34 9.64
C CYS A 26 -3.70 6.62 9.25
N PHE A 27 -4.50 7.06 10.23
CA PHE A 27 -5.91 7.39 10.04
C PHE A 27 -6.18 8.86 10.39
N VAL A 28 -7.08 9.52 9.67
CA VAL A 28 -7.44 10.93 9.94
C VAL A 28 -8.25 11.04 11.23
N VAL A 29 -9.07 10.04 11.53
CA VAL A 29 -9.82 9.92 12.78
C VAL A 29 -9.49 8.60 13.46
N SER A 30 -9.56 8.58 14.79
CA SER A 30 -9.46 7.33 15.56
C SER A 30 -10.61 6.41 15.18
N HIS A 31 -10.31 5.22 14.66
CA HIS A 31 -11.32 4.20 14.38
C HIS A 31 -11.50 3.28 15.61
N PRO A 32 -12.66 3.32 16.30
CA PRO A 32 -12.91 2.46 17.45
C PRO A 32 -12.96 0.97 17.08
N ASP A 33 -13.29 0.63 15.82
CA ASP A 33 -13.35 -0.76 15.34
C ASP A 33 -11.96 -1.38 15.08
N ILE A 34 -10.89 -0.56 15.06
CA ILE A 34 -9.49 -1.02 14.95
C ILE A 34 -8.90 -1.23 16.36
N ALA A 35 -9.69 -1.10 17.44
CA ALA A 35 -9.21 -1.22 18.83
C ALA A 35 -8.75 -2.63 19.26
N VAL A 36 -8.86 -3.63 18.38
CA VAL A 36 -8.29 -4.97 18.61
C VAL A 36 -6.78 -4.99 18.33
N ASP A 37 -6.25 -4.01 17.61
CA ASP A 37 -4.83 -3.87 17.28
C ASP A 37 -4.33 -2.46 17.67
N LYS A 38 -3.09 -2.34 18.15
CA LYS A 38 -2.54 -1.06 18.67
C LYS A 38 -2.44 0.04 17.59
N SER A 39 -2.81 -0.24 16.34
CA SER A 39 -2.90 0.72 15.23
C SER A 39 -4.01 1.76 15.37
N ALA A 40 -5.00 1.55 16.25
CA ALA A 40 -6.05 2.53 16.52
C ALA A 40 -5.53 3.91 17.00
N HIS A 41 -4.25 4.01 17.38
CA HIS A 41 -3.61 5.26 17.86
C HIS A 41 -2.75 6.00 16.82
N ARG A 42 -2.60 5.49 15.59
CA ARG A 42 -1.74 6.11 14.56
C ARG A 42 -2.49 7.19 13.80
N LEU A 43 -2.67 8.36 14.41
CA LEU A 43 -3.35 9.47 13.75
C LEU A 43 -2.45 10.14 12.72
N CYS A 44 -2.99 10.47 11.54
CA CYS A 44 -2.21 11.14 10.49
C CYS A 44 -1.78 12.57 10.86
N LYS A 45 -2.44 13.17 11.87
CA LYS A 45 -2.00 14.46 12.43
C LYS A 45 -0.62 14.36 13.11
N ASP A 46 -0.27 13.17 13.61
CA ASP A 46 0.96 12.87 14.34
C ASP A 46 1.97 12.12 13.46
N PHE A 47 1.69 11.98 12.16
CA PHE A 47 2.51 11.21 11.23
C PHE A 47 3.87 11.86 11.00
N ASP A 48 4.94 11.14 11.37
CA ASP A 48 6.32 11.61 11.38
C ASP A 48 7.29 10.76 10.54
N TYR A 49 6.75 9.84 9.72
CA TYR A 49 7.53 8.87 8.94
C TYR A 49 8.37 7.89 9.78
N SER A 50 8.17 7.83 11.10
CA SER A 50 8.87 6.89 11.96
C SER A 50 8.39 5.45 11.74
N SER A 51 9.18 4.50 12.22
CA SER A 51 8.82 3.08 12.28
C SER A 51 7.52 2.83 13.07
N GLY A 52 7.12 3.77 13.94
CA GLY A 52 5.86 3.74 14.66
C GLY A 52 4.63 3.75 13.74
N PHE A 53 4.76 4.26 12.52
CA PHE A 53 3.71 4.28 11.50
C PHE A 53 3.86 3.19 10.44
N VAL A 54 4.86 2.32 10.53
CA VAL A 54 5.07 1.24 9.56
C VAL A 54 4.21 0.03 9.93
N ARG A 55 3.64 -0.63 8.92
CA ARG A 55 2.88 -1.89 9.04
C ARG A 55 3.24 -2.84 7.89
N GLU A 56 3.31 -4.14 8.19
CA GLU A 56 3.39 -5.20 7.19
C GLU A 56 2.00 -5.56 6.64
N CYS A 57 1.87 -5.56 5.32
CA CYS A 57 0.60 -5.79 4.64
C CYS A 57 0.46 -7.25 4.19
N LYS A 58 0.09 -8.16 5.12
CA LYS A 58 0.04 -9.62 4.86
C LYS A 58 -0.84 -10.05 3.70
N ASN A 59 -1.89 -9.29 3.42
CA ASN A 59 -2.90 -9.63 2.41
C ASN A 59 -3.03 -8.55 1.34
N SER A 60 -1.96 -7.81 1.08
CA SER A 60 -1.92 -6.75 0.06
C SER A 60 -0.55 -6.70 -0.60
N THR A 61 -0.52 -6.39 -1.89
CA THR A 61 0.68 -6.13 -2.68
C THR A 61 0.84 -4.64 -3.02
N PHE A 62 -0.04 -3.78 -2.47
CA PHE A 62 -0.04 -2.35 -2.69
C PHE A 62 -0.14 -1.55 -1.39
N CYS A 63 0.63 -0.47 -1.30
CA CYS A 63 0.33 0.61 -0.38
C CYS A 63 -0.75 1.54 -0.96
N THR A 64 -1.52 2.16 -0.08
CA THR A 64 -2.49 3.20 -0.44
C THR A 64 -2.14 4.53 0.24
N LYS A 65 -2.46 5.61 -0.46
CA LYS A 65 -2.48 6.98 0.04
C LYS A 65 -3.73 7.68 -0.47
N SER A 66 -4.54 8.19 0.44
CA SER A 66 -5.76 8.93 0.11
C SER A 66 -5.60 10.39 0.47
N ILE A 67 -5.83 11.30 -0.48
CA ILE A 67 -5.77 12.75 -0.29
C ILE A 67 -7.20 13.29 -0.38
N ILE A 68 -7.70 13.76 0.75
CA ILE A 68 -9.07 14.26 0.91
C ILE A 68 -9.00 15.78 1.01
N LYS A 69 -9.59 16.48 0.04
CA LYS A 69 -9.69 17.95 0.03
C LYS A 69 -11.14 18.34 0.24
N THR A 70 -11.44 19.14 1.25
CA THR A 70 -12.80 19.62 1.53
C THR A 70 -12.80 21.14 1.69
N ASN A 71 -13.87 21.78 1.24
CA ASN A 71 -14.11 23.21 1.42
C ASN A 71 -15.33 23.50 2.31
N MET A 72 -15.92 22.49 2.96
CA MET A 72 -17.20 22.63 3.68
C MET A 72 -17.14 23.56 4.90
N LEU A 73 -16.02 23.58 5.62
CA LEU A 73 -15.78 24.43 6.80
C LEU A 73 -14.55 25.34 6.60
N GLY A 74 -14.24 25.65 5.33
CA GLY A 74 -12.97 26.22 4.90
C GLY A 74 -12.07 25.18 4.21
N PRO A 75 -11.03 25.62 3.48
CA PRO A 75 -10.14 24.74 2.76
C PRO A 75 -9.33 23.87 3.72
N LYS A 76 -9.54 22.56 3.65
CA LYS A 76 -8.84 21.55 4.47
C LYS A 76 -8.34 20.42 3.57
N ILE A 77 -7.12 19.96 3.84
CA ILE A 77 -6.52 18.80 3.19
C ILE A 77 -6.14 17.80 4.26
N GLU A 78 -6.65 16.58 4.11
CA GLU A 78 -6.37 15.44 4.99
C GLU A 78 -5.74 14.32 4.16
N VAL A 79 -4.81 13.58 4.76
CA VAL A 79 -4.09 12.51 4.09
C VAL A 79 -4.15 11.26 4.95
N GLU A 80 -4.67 10.17 4.40
CA GLU A 80 -4.63 8.83 5.01
C GLU A 80 -3.66 7.93 4.27
N ARG A 81 -3.09 6.97 4.99
CA ARG A 81 -2.12 6.00 4.46
C ARG A 81 -2.42 4.62 5.00
N GLY A 82 -2.12 3.58 4.23
CA GLY A 82 -2.20 2.20 4.72
C GLY A 82 -1.90 1.15 3.66
N CYS A 83 -2.34 -0.08 3.94
CA CYS A 83 -2.37 -1.18 2.99
C CYS A 83 -3.63 -1.11 2.10
N ALA A 84 -3.52 -1.40 0.80
CA ALA A 84 -4.69 -1.46 -0.07
C ALA A 84 -5.54 -2.71 0.23
N LYS A 85 -6.88 -2.58 0.30
CA LYS A 85 -7.78 -3.69 0.65
C LYS A 85 -8.02 -4.61 -0.55
N GLN A 86 -7.20 -5.64 -0.71
CA GLN A 86 -7.36 -6.62 -1.81
C GLN A 86 -8.15 -7.88 -1.41
N ILE A 87 -8.54 -8.02 -0.15
CA ILE A 87 -9.41 -9.12 0.28
C ILE A 87 -10.87 -8.74 0.09
N TYR A 88 -11.59 -9.58 -0.62
CA TYR A 88 -13.05 -9.61 -0.65
C TYR A 88 -13.55 -10.77 0.22
N SER A 89 -14.28 -10.44 1.28
CA SER A 89 -14.97 -11.42 2.13
C SER A 89 -16.42 -11.57 1.68
N PHE A 90 -16.89 -12.80 1.49
CA PHE A 90 -18.27 -13.09 1.12
C PHE A 90 -18.77 -14.35 1.83
N MET A 91 -20.09 -14.49 1.92
CA MET A 91 -20.70 -15.69 2.47
C MET A 91 -21.12 -16.62 1.34
N SER A 92 -20.74 -17.89 1.43
CA SER A 92 -21.24 -18.94 0.56
C SER A 92 -22.19 -19.85 1.34
N TYR A 93 -23.28 -20.28 0.70
CA TYR A 93 -24.21 -21.25 1.30
C TYR A 93 -23.96 -22.61 0.68
N LYS A 94 -23.47 -23.55 1.49
CA LYS A 94 -23.13 -24.93 1.08
C LYS A 94 -23.63 -25.88 2.16
N ASN A 95 -24.13 -27.07 1.81
CA ASN A 95 -24.55 -28.09 2.78
C ASN A 95 -25.46 -27.58 3.90
N ASN A 96 -26.45 -26.75 3.55
CA ASN A 96 -27.39 -26.15 4.50
C ASN A 96 -26.77 -25.23 5.59
N GLN A 97 -25.56 -24.72 5.35
CA GLN A 97 -24.83 -23.84 6.27
C GLN A 97 -24.16 -22.69 5.53
N TRP A 98 -23.98 -21.58 6.24
CA TRP A 98 -23.26 -20.41 5.76
C TRP A 98 -21.77 -20.50 6.12
N TYR A 99 -20.90 -20.22 5.15
CA TYR A 99 -19.45 -20.21 5.31
C TYR A 99 -18.90 -18.84 4.92
N ASN A 100 -17.98 -18.30 5.72
CA ASN A 100 -17.20 -17.12 5.35
C ASN A 100 -16.07 -17.54 4.41
N GLU A 101 -16.06 -16.99 3.21
CA GLU A 101 -15.01 -17.19 2.22
C GLU A 101 -14.27 -15.87 1.96
N TYR A 102 -12.99 -15.98 1.59
CA TYR A 102 -12.12 -14.85 1.30
C TYR A 102 -11.47 -15.06 -0.05
N LYS A 103 -11.44 -14.01 -0.87
CA LYS A 103 -10.74 -13.99 -2.15
C LYS A 103 -9.82 -12.79 -2.21
N ILE A 104 -8.55 -13.02 -2.55
CA ILE A 104 -7.62 -11.94 -2.89
C ILE A 104 -7.89 -11.56 -4.35
N ILE A 105 -8.13 -10.28 -4.60
CA ILE A 105 -8.33 -9.73 -5.94
C ILE A 105 -7.03 -9.01 -6.30
N GLU A 106 -6.13 -9.71 -6.98
CA GLU A 106 -4.80 -9.20 -7.33
C GLU A 106 -4.88 -7.93 -8.19
N ASP A 107 -5.82 -7.87 -9.14
CA ASP A 107 -6.02 -6.74 -10.04
C ASP A 107 -7.03 -5.68 -9.53
N ALA A 108 -7.33 -5.66 -8.22
CA ALA A 108 -8.25 -4.68 -7.64
C ALA A 108 -7.75 -3.23 -7.80
N TYR A 109 -6.42 -3.06 -7.90
CA TYR A 109 -5.77 -1.76 -7.99
C TYR A 109 -4.72 -1.74 -9.09
N LYS A 110 -4.55 -0.56 -9.69
CA LYS A 110 -3.47 -0.27 -10.64
C LYS A 110 -2.54 0.76 -10.01
N ASP A 111 -1.26 0.70 -10.38
CA ASP A 111 -0.28 1.67 -9.90
C ASP A 111 -0.61 3.07 -10.43
N GLY A 112 -0.54 4.08 -9.54
CA GLY A 112 -0.85 5.47 -9.85
C GLY A 112 -1.95 6.09 -8.99
N CYS A 113 -2.26 7.35 -9.27
CA CYS A 113 -3.28 8.15 -8.58
C CYS A 113 -4.55 8.28 -9.41
N TYR A 114 -5.69 8.10 -8.77
CA TYR A 114 -7.01 8.16 -9.37
C TYR A 114 -7.91 9.09 -8.58
N ASN A 115 -8.47 10.09 -9.26
CA ASN A 115 -9.45 10.98 -8.68
C ASN A 115 -10.83 10.31 -8.72
N LEU A 116 -11.45 10.13 -7.56
CA LEU A 116 -12.81 9.58 -7.43
C LEU A 116 -13.89 10.66 -7.64
N ASN A 117 -13.52 11.78 -8.25
CA ASN A 117 -14.33 12.98 -8.18
C ASN A 117 -15.33 13.13 -9.35
N ASN A 118 -16.61 13.23 -8.99
CA ASN A 118 -17.62 13.87 -9.83
C ASN A 118 -17.52 15.38 -9.59
N GLN A 119 -17.33 16.17 -10.65
CA GLN A 119 -17.00 17.62 -10.66
C GLN A 119 -17.92 18.58 -9.85
N LYS A 120 -18.92 18.07 -9.12
CA LYS A 120 -19.97 18.85 -8.43
C LYS A 120 -19.99 18.71 -6.91
N ARG A 121 -18.99 18.10 -6.26
CA ARG A 121 -18.97 17.87 -4.80
C ARG A 121 -17.98 18.81 -4.08
N SER A 122 -18.35 19.27 -2.89
CA SER A 122 -17.50 20.08 -1.99
C SER A 122 -16.34 19.30 -1.36
N VAL A 123 -16.22 18.01 -1.65
CA VAL A 123 -15.16 17.10 -1.22
C VAL A 123 -14.56 16.42 -2.44
N SER A 124 -13.23 16.44 -2.54
CA SER A 124 -12.42 15.74 -3.54
C SER A 124 -11.60 14.66 -2.88
N VAL A 125 -11.57 13.47 -3.48
CA VAL A 125 -10.73 12.36 -3.00
C VAL A 125 -9.85 11.86 -4.15
N GLU A 126 -8.55 11.89 -3.93
CA GLU A 126 -7.55 11.28 -4.81
C GLU A 126 -6.94 10.07 -4.10
N ASN A 127 -7.07 8.89 -4.69
CA ASN A 127 -6.50 7.66 -4.15
C ASN A 127 -5.31 7.23 -5.00
N CYS A 128 -4.19 7.01 -4.35
CA CYS A 128 -2.98 6.55 -5.01
C CYS A 128 -2.55 5.18 -4.50
N TYR A 129 -2.08 4.34 -5.42
CA TYR A 129 -1.60 2.99 -5.14
C TYR A 129 -0.20 2.78 -5.71
N CYS A 130 0.66 2.09 -4.97
CA CYS A 130 2.04 1.81 -5.40
C CYS A 130 2.55 0.47 -4.86
N LYS A 131 3.52 -0.15 -5.57
CA LYS A 131 3.97 -1.55 -5.36
C LYS A 131 5.38 -1.72 -4.75
N SER A 132 5.81 -0.85 -3.85
CA SER A 132 7.11 -1.01 -3.17
C SER A 132 7.05 -0.62 -1.71
N ASP A 133 8.00 -1.13 -0.92
CA ASP A 133 8.07 -0.83 0.51
C ASP A 133 8.10 0.69 0.75
N LEU A 134 7.18 1.14 1.61
CA LEU A 134 7.05 2.51 2.09
C LEU A 134 6.83 3.54 0.96
N CYS A 135 6.37 3.11 -0.22
CA CYS A 135 6.17 3.95 -1.39
C CYS A 135 5.10 5.03 -1.20
N ASN A 136 4.18 4.84 -0.24
CA ASN A 136 3.13 5.80 0.10
C ASN A 136 3.61 6.96 1.00
N SER A 137 4.94 7.13 1.13
CA SER A 137 5.56 8.27 1.81
C SER A 137 5.41 9.59 1.05
N SER A 138 5.53 9.57 -0.28
CA SER A 138 5.67 10.80 -1.07
C SER A 138 4.42 11.69 -0.99
N LEU A 139 4.61 13.02 -1.12
CA LEU A 139 3.49 13.96 -1.25
C LEU A 139 2.74 13.78 -2.58
N THR A 140 3.46 13.34 -3.60
CA THR A 140 2.98 13.04 -4.96
C THR A 140 3.64 11.75 -5.43
N LEU A 141 2.86 10.78 -5.92
CA LEU A 141 3.43 9.60 -6.59
C LEU A 141 3.86 10.03 -7.99
N ILE A 142 5.12 10.43 -8.11
CA ILE A 142 5.75 10.67 -9.41
C ILE A 142 5.99 9.28 -10.01
N PRO A 143 5.48 8.96 -11.21
CA PRO A 143 5.77 7.69 -11.86
C PRO A 143 7.28 7.53 -11.98
N HIS A 144 7.75 6.31 -11.75
CA HIS A 144 9.13 5.85 -11.63
C HIS A 144 10.01 6.22 -12.87
N LEU A 145 10.31 7.51 -13.10
CA LEU A 145 11.20 7.94 -14.19
C LEU A 145 12.68 7.77 -13.82
N TYR A 146 13.00 7.69 -12.53
CA TYR A 146 14.38 7.68 -12.04
C TYR A 146 15.08 6.30 -12.09
N SER A 147 14.34 5.20 -12.32
CA SER A 147 14.94 3.86 -12.42
C SER A 147 15.67 3.59 -13.74
N TYR A 148 15.44 4.40 -14.78
CA TYR A 148 16.11 4.23 -16.09
C TYR A 148 17.49 4.90 -16.16
N LEU A 149 17.79 5.85 -15.28
CA LEU A 149 19.07 6.58 -15.30
C LEU A 149 20.26 5.68 -14.90
N TRP A 150 20.05 4.73 -14.01
CA TRP A 150 21.10 3.78 -13.60
C TRP A 150 21.44 2.75 -14.68
N ILE A 151 20.46 2.38 -15.51
CA ILE A 151 20.66 1.46 -16.64
C ILE A 151 21.56 2.12 -17.70
N ILE A 152 21.33 3.40 -18.00
CA ILE A 152 22.11 4.15 -18.97
C ILE A 152 23.58 4.31 -18.54
N ILE A 153 23.84 4.57 -17.25
CA ILE A 153 25.21 4.69 -16.73
C ILE A 153 25.99 3.36 -16.85
N PHE A 154 25.32 2.22 -16.70
CA PHE A 154 25.93 0.90 -16.83
C PHE A 154 26.26 0.55 -18.30
N PHE A 155 25.47 1.03 -19.26
CA PHE A 155 25.72 0.83 -20.70
C PHE A 155 26.72 1.82 -21.31
N ILE A 156 26.99 2.98 -20.67
CA ILE A 156 27.99 3.95 -21.12
C ILE A 156 29.41 3.56 -20.64
N ASN A 157 29.54 2.73 -19.61
CA ASN A 157 30.82 2.29 -19.04
C ASN A 157 31.22 0.85 -19.41
N ILE A 158 30.71 0.32 -20.53
CA ILE A 158 31.12 -0.95 -21.15
C ILE A 158 31.64 -0.67 -22.56
#